data_AF-A0A1H8SSF4-F1
#
_entry.id   AF-A0A1H8SSF4-F1
#
_cell.length_a   1.000
_cell.length_b   1.000
_cell.length_c   1.000
_cell.angle_alpha   90.00
_cell.angle_beta   90.00
_cell.angle_gamma   90.00
#
_symmetry.space_group_name_H-M   'P 1'
#
loop_
_entity.id
_entity.type
_entity.pdbx_description
1 polymer ?
#
loop_
_entity_poly.entity_id
_entity_poly.type
_entity_poly.pdbx_seq_one_letter_code
_entity_poly.pdbx_strand_id
1 'polypeptide(L)'
;MAHRSPPAEPPYDGDDGTLVGEPEDMSLQEWITRISDGNVTKITRHGPLFGRPPRDLKAAPGTFVPTLTQRDKWVITTLGVGWIGFFAYFWVWWLNPAHRVGWMGLILTSALLFYLTCQASYFLIAVARLPRVSSSLPIPRLRLAIAVTRAPSEPWDMARSTLEAMLAQDFPYAYHVWLCDEDPREEIRTWCARNGVRISSRQGVEAYNRTTWPRRTKCKEGNLAYFYDHWGYRDYDVVVQLDCDHQPHSRYLVEVVRPFSDPAIGYVAAPSICDANARSSWSARGRMHREAPFHGPFQLGHANRLAPVCIGSHYGVRTRALRDIGGLGPDLAEDFTTTFLFNSAGWQGAFAIDAEAHGLGPMTFDDMVTQEYQWSRSLVAMMFGMIPRHMHRLQFRLRLRFTIVLMYYPLLAAGALAAIALPAAAAVTGQVWVSVNYLAFLAHFWGMTIWLILLLLLLRRRGLLRPRSAPVWSWELWLFAMARWPFVAWGVLGAVIQETFRRPIYFKVTPKDRSGLELLSRRLILPFVFIATGLSGAAIAGELLGPSAGYVFLCILGGLAYSVVSVAVAVLHVREASRAAGTPLRSAFATASRPLFMSAVPLLPLALAILIYPPYVSAVTTW
;
A
#
# COMPACT_ATOMS: atom_id res chain seq x y z
N MET A 1 44.64 20.58 -16.12
CA MET A 1 45.87 20.34 -15.34
C MET A 1 45.71 20.94 -13.96
N ALA A 2 45.51 20.07 -12.96
CA ALA A 2 45.78 20.23 -11.52
C ALA A 2 44.97 19.13 -10.80
N HIS A 3 45.47 17.88 -10.88
CA HIS A 3 44.97 16.77 -10.09
C HIS A 3 45.20 17.10 -8.60
N ARG A 4 44.13 17.33 -7.84
CA ARG A 4 44.19 17.28 -6.38
C ARG A 4 43.89 15.84 -5.97
N SER A 5 44.93 15.15 -5.52
CA SER A 5 44.81 13.85 -4.85
C SER A 5 43.88 13.99 -3.63
N PRO A 6 43.00 13.01 -3.36
CA PRO A 6 42.26 12.97 -2.10
C PRO A 6 43.24 12.84 -0.92
N PRO A 7 42.94 13.43 0.24
CA PRO A 7 43.76 13.24 1.43
C PRO A 7 43.79 11.75 1.80
N ALA A 8 44.98 11.24 2.10
CA ALA A 8 45.19 9.88 2.58
C ALA A 8 44.36 9.64 3.84
N GLU A 9 43.52 8.60 3.81
CA GLU A 9 42.87 8.07 5.00
C GLU A 9 43.94 7.58 5.99
N PRO A 10 43.75 7.78 7.31
CA PRO A 10 44.62 7.13 8.28
C PRO A 10 44.44 5.60 8.17
N PRO A 11 45.49 4.82 8.48
CA PRO A 11 45.43 3.38 8.40
C PRO A 11 44.31 2.84 9.29
N TYR A 12 43.58 1.86 8.77
CA TYR A 12 42.62 1.06 9.50
C TYR A 12 43.39 0.25 10.55
N ASP A 13 43.58 0.83 11.74
CA ASP A 13 44.06 0.10 12.90
C ASP A 13 42.94 -0.84 13.35
N GLY A 14 43.22 -2.14 13.22
CA GLY A 14 42.42 -3.20 13.82
C GLY A 14 42.62 -3.18 15.33
N ASP A 15 41.90 -2.27 16.00
CA ASP A 15 41.80 -2.27 17.45
C ASP A 15 40.54 -3.05 17.87
N ASP A 16 40.78 -4.28 18.31
CA ASP A 16 39.84 -5.14 19.03
C ASP A 16 39.44 -4.47 20.35
N GLY A 17 38.34 -3.72 20.34
CA GLY A 17 37.92 -2.94 21.51
C GLY A 17 36.42 -2.67 21.58
N THR A 18 35.66 -3.68 21.98
CA THR A 18 34.20 -3.67 22.29
C THR A 18 33.25 -3.54 21.09
N LEU A 19 33.01 -4.69 20.47
CA LEU A 19 31.80 -4.97 19.69
C LEU A 19 30.56 -4.55 20.49
N VAL A 20 29.77 -3.61 19.98
CA VAL A 20 28.36 -3.44 20.37
C VAL A 20 27.52 -4.47 19.59
N GLY A 21 28.02 -5.69 19.47
CA GLY A 21 27.19 -6.85 19.19
C GLY A 21 26.47 -7.26 20.47
N GLU A 22 25.41 -8.07 20.36
CA GLU A 22 24.86 -8.78 21.51
C GLU A 22 26.02 -9.51 22.21
N PRO A 23 26.34 -9.23 23.49
CA PRO A 23 27.31 -10.03 24.22
C PRO A 23 26.89 -11.49 24.13
N GLU A 24 27.81 -12.43 23.89
CA GLU A 24 27.49 -13.84 23.61
C GLU A 24 26.59 -14.49 24.69
N ASP A 25 26.59 -13.94 25.92
CA ASP A 25 25.80 -14.41 27.06
C ASP A 25 24.48 -13.64 27.32
N MET A 26 24.13 -12.63 26.50
CA MET A 26 22.93 -11.80 26.69
C MET A 26 21.75 -12.37 25.91
N SER A 27 20.59 -12.50 26.53
CA SER A 27 19.38 -12.89 25.81
C SER A 27 18.86 -11.77 24.90
N LEU A 28 18.17 -12.13 23.81
CA LEU A 28 17.54 -11.14 22.92
C LEU A 28 16.62 -10.15 23.65
N GLN A 29 15.89 -10.64 24.66
CA GLN A 29 15.04 -9.77 25.49
C GLN A 29 15.87 -8.71 26.22
N GLU A 30 16.97 -9.12 26.85
CA GLU A 30 17.87 -8.20 27.54
C GLU A 30 18.53 -7.23 26.57
N TRP A 31 18.96 -7.70 25.40
CA TRP A 31 19.52 -6.85 24.35
C TRP A 31 18.53 -5.76 23.93
N ILE A 32 17.30 -6.12 23.56
CA ILE A 32 16.29 -5.15 23.12
C ILE A 32 15.88 -4.21 24.26
N THR A 33 15.81 -4.72 25.48
CA THR A 33 15.55 -3.90 26.67
C THR A 33 16.68 -2.88 26.84
N ARG A 34 17.95 -3.30 26.70
CA ARG A 34 19.12 -2.43 26.83
C ARG A 34 19.17 -1.35 25.75
N ILE A 35 19.05 -1.70 24.47
CA ILE A 35 19.13 -0.70 23.39
C ILE A 35 17.98 0.31 23.42
N SER A 36 16.81 -0.08 23.96
CA SER A 36 15.64 0.79 24.12
C SER A 36 15.67 1.61 25.41
N ASP A 37 16.80 1.62 26.13
CA ASP A 37 16.97 2.21 27.45
C ASP A 37 15.90 1.74 28.46
N GLY A 38 15.41 0.50 28.33
CA GLY A 38 14.35 -0.07 29.17
C GLY A 38 12.93 0.32 28.76
N ASN A 39 12.73 0.99 27.61
CA ASN A 39 11.37 1.26 27.13
C ASN A 39 10.66 -0.04 26.72
N VAL A 40 11.35 -0.93 26.01
CA VAL A 40 10.79 -2.25 25.66
C VAL A 40 10.97 -3.19 26.84
N THR A 41 9.87 -3.56 27.49
CA THR A 41 9.89 -4.42 28.69
C THR A 41 9.66 -5.88 28.38
N LYS A 42 9.04 -6.18 27.22
CA LYS A 42 8.73 -7.55 26.81
C LYS A 42 8.58 -7.66 25.30
N ILE A 43 9.19 -8.69 24.73
CA ILE A 43 9.03 -9.12 23.35
C ILE A 43 7.94 -10.19 23.31
N THR A 44 6.97 -10.04 22.42
CA THR A 44 5.93 -11.04 22.19
C THR A 44 5.91 -11.42 20.71
N ARG A 45 5.20 -12.50 20.37
CA ARG A 45 4.93 -12.86 18.97
C ARG A 45 4.25 -11.75 18.16
N HIS A 46 3.58 -10.82 18.85
CA HIS A 46 2.81 -9.72 18.28
C HIS A 46 3.58 -8.40 18.29
N GLY A 47 4.84 -8.38 18.71
CA GLY A 47 5.66 -7.18 18.82
C GLY A 47 6.07 -6.82 20.25
N PRO A 48 6.75 -5.67 20.41
CA PRO A 48 7.27 -5.21 21.69
C PRO A 48 6.16 -4.62 22.57
N LEU A 49 6.28 -4.74 23.89
CA LEU A 49 5.48 -4.00 24.86
C LEU A 49 6.33 -2.88 25.47
N PHE A 50 5.73 -1.70 25.59
CA PHE A 50 6.40 -0.52 26.12
C PHE A 50 6.05 -0.29 27.59
N GLY A 51 7.06 -0.13 28.44
CA GLY A 51 6.92 0.16 29.86
C GLY A 51 6.79 1.64 30.18
N ARG A 52 7.39 2.53 29.37
CA ARG A 52 7.32 3.98 29.63
C ARG A 52 6.02 4.58 29.08
N PRO A 53 5.52 5.68 29.64
CA PRO A 53 4.43 6.44 29.01
C PRO A 53 4.87 7.01 27.65
N PRO A 54 3.94 7.20 26.70
CA PRO A 54 4.23 7.85 25.42
C PRO A 54 4.75 9.28 25.62
N ARG A 55 5.73 9.69 24.81
CA ARG A 55 6.21 11.08 24.82
C ARG A 55 5.16 12.03 24.20
N ASP A 56 5.03 13.25 24.72
CA ASP A 56 4.24 14.31 24.08
C ASP A 56 5.14 15.19 23.19
N LEU A 57 5.77 14.57 22.19
CA LEU A 57 6.63 15.32 21.25
C LEU A 57 5.75 16.09 20.25
N LYS A 58 6.06 17.39 20.10
CA LYS A 58 5.41 18.27 19.13
C LYS A 58 6.49 18.86 18.23
N ALA A 59 6.23 18.83 16.93
CA ALA A 59 7.08 19.53 15.97
C ALA A 59 7.11 21.03 16.29
N ALA A 60 8.28 21.63 16.13
CA ALA A 60 8.52 23.04 16.37
C ALA A 60 7.67 23.92 15.45
N PRO A 61 7.31 25.14 15.88
CA PRO A 61 6.72 26.13 14.99
C PRO A 61 7.62 26.35 13.77
N GLY A 62 7.04 26.31 12.58
CA GLY A 62 7.78 26.48 11.32
C GLY A 62 8.33 25.19 10.71
N THR A 63 8.30 24.04 11.41
CA THR A 63 8.68 22.75 10.80
C THR A 63 7.79 22.40 9.62
N PHE A 64 6.49 22.66 9.77
CA PHE A 64 5.50 22.45 8.72
C PHE A 64 4.89 23.79 8.29
N VAL A 65 4.86 24.02 6.98
CA VAL A 65 4.25 25.19 6.32
C VAL A 65 3.12 24.74 5.40
N PRO A 66 2.14 25.61 5.09
CA PRO A 66 1.12 25.29 4.10
C PRO A 66 1.72 25.03 2.72
N THR A 67 1.33 23.92 2.08
CA THR A 67 1.76 23.60 0.70
C THR A 67 1.16 24.53 -0.34
N LEU A 68 -0.07 24.96 -0.11
CA LEU A 68 -0.93 25.60 -1.11
C LEU A 68 -1.15 27.07 -0.80
N THR A 69 -1.35 27.85 -1.86
CA THR A 69 -1.68 29.29 -1.75
C THR A 69 -3.03 29.48 -1.06
N GLN A 70 -3.31 30.68 -0.54
CA GLN A 70 -4.62 30.97 0.05
C GLN A 70 -5.75 30.81 -0.98
N ARG A 71 -5.51 31.14 -2.25
CA ARG A 71 -6.47 30.91 -3.35
C ARG A 71 -6.78 29.43 -3.52
N ASP A 72 -5.76 28.57 -3.53
CA ASP A 72 -5.94 27.12 -3.63
C ASP A 72 -6.71 26.55 -2.44
N LYS A 73 -6.45 27.04 -1.22
CA LYS A 73 -7.22 26.64 -0.04
C LYS A 73 -8.68 27.01 -0.16
N TRP A 74 -8.99 28.23 -0.61
CA TRP A 74 -10.37 28.63 -0.89
C TRP A 74 -11.03 27.71 -1.90
N VAL A 75 -10.35 27.39 -3.02
CA VAL A 75 -10.88 26.45 -4.02
C VAL A 75 -11.12 25.07 -3.42
N ILE A 76 -10.17 24.51 -2.66
CA ILE A 76 -10.33 23.22 -1.98
C ILE A 76 -11.51 23.24 -1.01
N THR A 77 -11.65 24.32 -0.23
CA THR A 77 -12.78 24.49 0.69
C THR A 77 -14.10 24.56 -0.07
N THR A 78 -14.18 25.32 -1.17
CA THR A 78 -15.40 25.38 -2.00
C THR A 78 -15.73 24.02 -2.60
N LEU A 79 -14.73 23.29 -3.14
CA LEU A 79 -14.94 21.95 -3.68
C LEU A 79 -15.40 20.96 -2.59
N GLY A 80 -14.83 21.07 -1.39
CA GLY A 80 -15.22 20.26 -0.23
C GLY A 80 -16.64 20.58 0.26
N VAL A 81 -17.02 21.85 0.33
CA VAL A 81 -18.40 22.28 0.65
C VAL A 81 -19.38 21.82 -0.42
N GLY A 82 -19.02 21.92 -1.70
CA GLY A 82 -19.81 21.38 -2.80
C GLY A 82 -20.04 19.87 -2.66
N TRP A 83 -18.98 19.12 -2.33
CA TRP A 83 -19.11 17.69 -2.04
C TRP A 83 -20.03 17.41 -0.84
N ILE A 84 -19.90 18.15 0.27
CA ILE A 84 -20.77 18.01 1.45
C ILE A 84 -22.22 18.31 1.11
N GLY A 85 -22.48 19.36 0.30
CA GLY A 85 -23.80 19.71 -0.18
C GLY A 85 -24.43 18.58 -1.00
N PHE A 86 -23.68 17.99 -1.93
CA PHE A 86 -24.14 16.85 -2.71
C PHE A 86 -24.28 15.55 -1.91
N PHE A 87 -23.44 15.35 -0.90
CA PHE A 87 -23.59 14.26 0.06
C PHE A 87 -24.92 14.39 0.81
N ALA A 88 -25.21 15.56 1.38
CA ALA A 88 -26.47 15.82 2.05
C ALA A 88 -27.68 15.69 1.10
N TYR A 89 -27.58 16.26 -0.10
CA TYR A 89 -28.61 16.15 -1.14
C TYR A 89 -28.92 14.69 -1.50
N PHE A 90 -27.87 13.88 -1.74
CA PHE A 90 -28.02 12.46 -2.01
C PHE A 90 -28.69 11.72 -0.86
N TRP A 91 -28.27 11.94 0.38
CA TRP A 91 -28.81 11.24 1.54
C TRP A 91 -30.24 11.65 1.91
N VAL A 92 -30.60 12.93 1.75
CA VAL A 92 -31.98 13.41 1.92
C VAL A 92 -32.89 12.79 0.86
N TRP A 93 -32.44 12.77 -0.40
CA TRP A 93 -33.18 12.12 -1.48
C TRP A 93 -33.29 10.61 -1.25
N TRP A 94 -32.18 9.92 -0.94
CA TRP A 94 -32.13 8.48 -0.75
C TRP A 94 -33.04 8.00 0.40
N LEU A 95 -33.05 8.72 1.53
CA LEU A 95 -33.84 8.38 2.71
C LEU A 95 -35.29 8.91 2.65
N ASN A 96 -35.73 9.46 1.52
CA ASN A 96 -37.12 9.85 1.33
C ASN A 96 -38.05 8.64 1.61
N PRO A 97 -39.06 8.76 2.48
CA PRO A 97 -39.99 7.67 2.77
C PRO A 97 -40.64 7.03 1.54
N ALA A 98 -40.81 7.77 0.44
CA ALA A 98 -41.33 7.26 -0.83
C ALA A 98 -40.46 6.16 -1.46
N HIS A 99 -39.16 6.14 -1.17
CA HIS A 99 -38.23 5.12 -1.67
C HIS A 99 -38.21 3.84 -0.81
N ARG A 100 -38.76 3.89 0.40
CA ARG A 100 -38.71 2.78 1.35
C ARG A 100 -39.81 1.75 1.07
N VAL A 101 -39.43 0.61 0.49
CA VAL A 101 -40.32 -0.55 0.40
C VAL A 101 -40.28 -1.38 1.68
N GLY A 102 -39.09 -1.59 2.25
CA GLY A 102 -38.91 -2.32 3.51
C GLY A 102 -37.68 -1.85 4.28
N TRP A 103 -37.73 -1.99 5.61
CA TRP A 103 -36.64 -1.54 6.48
C TRP A 103 -35.34 -2.31 6.26
N MET A 104 -35.41 -3.63 6.11
CA MET A 104 -34.23 -4.46 5.90
C MET A 104 -33.47 -4.04 4.63
N GLY A 105 -34.18 -3.95 3.50
CA GLY A 105 -33.62 -3.56 2.21
C GLY A 105 -33.00 -2.16 2.23
N LEU A 106 -33.70 -1.20 2.85
CA LEU A 106 -33.18 0.15 3.03
C LEU A 106 -31.92 0.17 3.90
N ILE A 107 -31.92 -0.51 5.05
CA ILE A 107 -30.77 -0.51 5.99
C ILE A 107 -29.54 -1.15 5.35
N LEU A 108 -29.67 -2.33 4.75
CA LEU A 108 -28.55 -3.05 4.13
C LEU A 108 -27.95 -2.25 2.96
N THR A 109 -28.81 -1.73 2.08
CA THR A 109 -28.35 -0.92 0.93
C THR A 109 -27.76 0.41 1.40
N SER A 110 -28.37 1.06 2.39
CA SER A 110 -27.84 2.30 2.98
C SER A 110 -26.49 2.08 3.65
N ALA A 111 -26.27 0.97 4.36
CA ALA A 111 -24.99 0.69 4.99
C ALA A 111 -23.86 0.60 3.95
N LEU A 112 -24.11 -0.07 2.82
CA LEU A 112 -23.17 -0.15 1.70
C LEU A 112 -22.91 1.23 1.09
N LEU A 113 -23.97 1.99 0.78
CA LEU A 113 -23.84 3.33 0.19
C LEU A 113 -23.16 4.32 1.12
N PHE A 114 -23.39 4.20 2.43
CA PHE A 114 -22.75 5.02 3.46
C PHE A 114 -21.25 4.75 3.49
N TYR A 115 -20.84 3.48 3.48
CA TYR A 115 -19.43 3.14 3.35
C TYR A 115 -18.78 3.75 2.10
N LEU A 116 -19.41 3.60 0.93
CA LEU A 116 -18.88 4.11 -0.34
C LEU A 116 -18.77 5.63 -0.38
N THR A 117 -19.80 6.34 0.11
CA THR A 117 -19.83 7.80 0.10
C THR A 117 -18.94 8.40 1.18
N CYS A 118 -18.90 7.83 2.39
CA CYS A 118 -18.06 8.33 3.48
C CYS A 118 -16.56 8.15 3.24
N GLN A 119 -16.14 7.22 2.38
CA GLN A 119 -14.72 7.05 2.07
C GLN A 119 -14.06 8.35 1.57
N ALA A 120 -14.79 9.14 0.80
CA ALA A 120 -14.30 10.42 0.27
C ALA A 120 -14.06 11.46 1.37
N SER A 121 -14.85 11.45 2.45
CA SER A 121 -14.70 12.40 3.56
C SER A 121 -13.29 12.33 4.19
N TYR A 122 -12.74 11.12 4.31
CA TYR A 122 -11.40 10.93 4.88
C TYR A 122 -10.31 11.52 3.98
N PHE A 123 -10.45 11.39 2.66
CA PHE A 123 -9.56 12.04 1.70
C PHE A 123 -9.67 13.58 1.76
N LEU A 124 -10.88 14.11 1.87
CA LEU A 124 -11.13 15.55 1.99
C LEU A 124 -10.47 16.14 3.25
N ILE A 125 -10.56 15.46 4.39
CA ILE A 125 -9.91 15.88 5.64
C ILE A 125 -8.38 15.96 5.47
N ALA A 126 -7.77 14.98 4.79
CA ALA A 126 -6.33 15.00 4.53
C ALA A 126 -5.95 16.18 3.61
N VAL A 127 -6.68 16.36 2.51
CA VAL A 127 -6.41 17.40 1.50
C VAL A 127 -6.66 18.82 2.03
N ALA A 128 -7.54 19.01 3.00
CA ALA A 128 -7.75 20.31 3.64
C ALA A 128 -6.53 20.78 4.46
N ARG A 129 -5.63 19.86 4.86
CA ARG A 129 -4.48 20.18 5.73
C ARG A 129 -3.19 20.42 4.95
N LEU A 130 -2.80 19.46 4.11
CA LEU A 130 -1.56 19.41 3.32
C LEU A 130 -0.35 20.17 3.92
N PRO A 131 0.08 19.88 5.16
CA PRO A 131 1.29 20.45 5.72
C PRO A 131 2.52 19.89 4.99
N ARG A 132 3.43 20.77 4.56
CA ARG A 132 4.69 20.40 3.92
C ARG A 132 5.84 20.84 4.81
N VAL A 133 6.93 20.06 4.79
CA VAL A 133 8.16 20.39 5.51
C VAL A 133 8.71 21.71 4.94
N SER A 134 9.05 22.67 5.81
CA SER A 134 9.56 23.96 5.33
C SER A 134 10.91 23.78 4.64
N SER A 135 11.05 24.34 3.44
CA SER A 135 12.33 24.44 2.73
C SER A 135 13.33 25.36 3.44
N SER A 136 12.85 26.23 4.33
CA SER A 136 13.69 27.11 5.16
C SER A 136 14.41 26.37 6.28
N LEU A 137 14.01 25.14 6.61
CA LEU A 137 14.73 24.33 7.59
C LEU A 137 16.12 24.00 7.05
N PRO A 138 17.17 24.17 7.86
CA PRO A 138 18.51 23.77 7.46
C PRO A 138 18.56 22.25 7.29
N ILE A 139 19.43 21.77 6.39
CA ILE A 139 19.79 20.36 6.37
C ILE A 139 20.73 20.14 7.56
N PRO A 140 20.34 19.32 8.56
CA PRO A 140 21.17 19.13 9.76
C PRO A 140 22.45 18.35 9.42
N ARG A 141 23.55 18.67 10.11
CA ARG A 141 24.78 17.85 10.06
C ARG A 141 24.59 16.64 10.97
N LEU A 142 24.36 15.48 10.38
CA LEU A 142 24.10 14.22 11.07
C LEU A 142 25.03 13.14 10.50
N ARG A 143 25.41 12.18 11.33
CA ARG A 143 26.04 10.94 10.83
C ARG A 143 24.98 10.14 10.10
N LEU A 144 25.14 10.00 8.80
CA LEU A 144 24.08 9.55 7.88
C LEU A 144 24.49 8.30 7.11
N ALA A 145 23.58 7.32 7.07
CA ALA A 145 23.66 6.20 6.15
C ALA A 145 22.43 6.15 5.23
N ILE A 146 22.64 5.72 4.00
CA ILE A 146 21.59 5.26 3.10
C ILE A 146 21.83 3.77 2.81
N ALA A 147 20.85 2.93 3.13
CA ALA A 147 20.97 1.48 3.12
C ALA A 147 19.94 0.84 2.16
N VAL A 148 20.35 -0.21 1.47
CA VAL A 148 19.48 -0.99 0.59
C VAL A 148 19.60 -2.47 0.94
N THR A 149 18.48 -3.19 0.99
CA THR A 149 18.50 -4.64 1.22
C THR A 149 18.48 -5.41 -0.10
N ARG A 150 19.27 -6.48 -0.22
CA ARG A 150 19.19 -7.43 -1.35
C ARG A 150 19.01 -8.86 -0.85
N ALA A 151 18.02 -9.56 -1.40
CA ALA A 151 17.85 -11.00 -1.28
C ALA A 151 18.60 -11.73 -2.43
N PRO A 152 18.94 -13.02 -2.29
CA PRO A 152 19.65 -13.76 -3.35
C PRO A 152 18.84 -13.91 -4.63
N SER A 153 17.50 -13.82 -4.54
CA SER A 153 16.59 -13.84 -5.68
C SER A 153 16.53 -12.53 -6.47
N GLU A 154 17.11 -11.45 -5.96
CA GLU A 154 17.11 -10.14 -6.60
C GLU A 154 18.37 -9.97 -7.46
N PRO A 155 18.25 -9.62 -8.76
CA PRO A 155 19.40 -9.51 -9.65
C PRO A 155 20.45 -8.51 -9.16
N TRP A 156 21.74 -8.83 -9.36
CA TRP A 156 22.83 -7.95 -8.98
C TRP A 156 22.78 -6.61 -9.73
N ASP A 157 22.55 -6.62 -11.05
CA ASP A 157 22.49 -5.38 -11.85
C ASP A 157 21.43 -4.39 -11.37
N MET A 158 20.32 -4.90 -10.84
CA MET A 158 19.27 -4.10 -10.24
C MET A 158 19.76 -3.42 -8.96
N ALA A 159 20.35 -4.17 -8.03
CA ALA A 159 20.91 -3.63 -6.81
C ALA A 159 22.07 -2.66 -7.09
N ARG A 160 22.93 -2.98 -8.06
CA ARG A 160 24.03 -2.14 -8.52
C ARG A 160 23.52 -0.78 -9.03
N SER A 161 22.52 -0.78 -9.91
CA SER A 161 21.93 0.46 -10.44
C SER A 161 21.38 1.35 -9.32
N THR A 162 20.75 0.74 -8.31
CA THR A 162 20.25 1.46 -7.13
C THR A 162 21.40 2.00 -6.26
N LEU A 163 22.47 1.23 -6.05
CA LEU A 163 23.66 1.68 -5.33
C LEU A 163 24.36 2.85 -6.05
N GLU A 164 24.47 2.80 -7.37
CA GLU A 164 25.01 3.90 -8.18
C GLU A 164 24.19 5.19 -7.99
N ALA A 165 22.85 5.10 -7.97
CA ALA A 165 21.97 6.22 -7.68
C ALA A 165 22.08 6.73 -6.22
N MET A 166 22.33 5.84 -5.25
CA MET A 166 22.60 6.20 -3.85
C MET A 166 23.96 6.91 -3.69
N LEU A 167 24.97 6.53 -4.47
CA LEU A 167 26.28 7.19 -4.48
C LEU A 167 26.23 8.58 -5.14
N ALA A 168 25.28 8.81 -6.06
CA ALA A 168 25.14 10.05 -6.82
C ALA A 168 24.18 11.08 -6.18
N GLN A 169 24.03 11.10 -4.85
CA GLN A 169 23.15 12.07 -4.19
C GLN A 169 23.82 13.46 -4.12
N ASP A 170 23.09 14.48 -4.54
CA ASP A 170 23.40 15.90 -4.34
C ASP A 170 23.07 16.27 -2.88
N PHE A 171 23.96 15.88 -1.97
CA PHE A 171 23.82 16.11 -0.53
C PHE A 171 25.03 16.88 0.02
N PRO A 172 24.84 17.92 0.84
CA PRO A 172 25.91 18.85 1.21
C PRO A 172 26.94 18.32 2.22
N TYR A 173 26.72 17.13 2.81
CA TYR A 173 27.60 16.56 3.84
C TYR A 173 27.98 15.12 3.49
N ALA A 174 28.99 14.58 4.18
CA ALA A 174 29.36 13.18 4.02
C ALA A 174 28.25 12.24 4.50
N TYR A 175 28.09 11.11 3.79
CA TYR A 175 27.17 10.04 4.13
C TYR A 175 27.76 8.70 3.66
N HIS A 176 27.29 7.60 4.24
CA HIS A 176 27.71 6.25 3.83
C HIS A 176 26.62 5.51 3.08
N VAL A 177 27.00 4.78 2.04
CA VAL A 177 26.12 3.88 1.29
C VAL A 177 26.33 2.46 1.79
N TRP A 178 25.23 1.76 2.10
CA TRP A 178 25.24 0.39 2.61
C TRP A 178 24.44 -0.56 1.73
N LEU A 179 25.04 -1.71 1.45
CA LEU A 179 24.37 -2.88 0.92
C LEU A 179 24.17 -3.90 2.05
N CYS A 180 22.91 -4.13 2.41
CA CYS A 180 22.49 -5.17 3.36
C CYS A 180 22.11 -6.45 2.58
N ASP A 181 23.07 -7.34 2.38
CA ASP A 181 22.98 -8.50 1.49
C ASP A 181 22.93 -9.82 2.26
N GLU A 182 22.00 -10.71 1.90
CA GLU A 182 21.92 -12.06 2.48
C GLU A 182 23.06 -12.98 2.02
N ASP A 183 23.60 -12.78 0.81
CA ASP A 183 24.66 -13.61 0.22
C ASP A 183 25.54 -12.80 -0.76
N PRO A 184 26.45 -11.95 -0.24
CA PRO A 184 27.33 -11.14 -1.06
C PRO A 184 28.45 -11.99 -1.68
N ARG A 185 28.27 -12.36 -2.96
CA ARG A 185 29.29 -13.03 -3.78
C ARG A 185 30.54 -12.16 -3.96
N GLU A 186 31.65 -12.77 -4.35
CA GLU A 186 32.95 -12.09 -4.47
C GLU A 186 32.94 -10.90 -5.43
N GLU A 187 32.19 -11.02 -6.53
CA GLU A 187 31.96 -9.92 -7.49
C GLU A 187 31.34 -8.68 -6.81
N ILE A 188 30.33 -8.91 -5.96
CA ILE A 188 29.62 -7.85 -5.23
C ILE A 188 30.56 -7.20 -4.20
N ARG A 189 31.31 -8.01 -3.47
CA ARG A 189 32.31 -7.54 -2.49
C ARG A 189 33.35 -6.66 -3.15
N THR A 190 33.90 -7.12 -4.26
CA THR A 190 34.89 -6.40 -5.07
C THR A 190 34.33 -5.07 -5.58
N TRP A 191 33.11 -5.08 -6.14
CA TRP A 191 32.48 -3.86 -6.63
C TRP A 191 32.20 -2.87 -5.50
N CYS A 192 31.67 -3.33 -4.36
CA CYS A 192 31.36 -2.46 -3.23
C CYS A 192 32.63 -1.82 -2.65
N ALA A 193 33.70 -2.59 -2.46
CA ALA A 193 34.99 -2.08 -1.98
C ALA A 193 35.56 -1.00 -2.90
N ARG A 194 35.50 -1.22 -4.24
CA ARG A 194 35.98 -0.25 -5.23
C ARG A 194 35.19 1.06 -5.27
N ASN A 195 33.91 1.03 -4.89
CA ASN A 195 33.01 2.19 -4.96
C ASN A 195 32.71 2.81 -3.59
N GLY A 196 33.38 2.39 -2.51
CA GLY A 196 33.15 2.91 -1.16
C GLY A 196 31.78 2.52 -0.57
N VAL A 197 31.16 1.45 -1.07
CA VAL A 197 29.92 0.89 -0.52
C VAL A 197 30.27 -0.10 0.58
N ARG A 198 29.66 0.07 1.74
CA ARG A 198 29.83 -0.83 2.89
C ARG A 198 28.86 -1.99 2.79
N ILE A 199 29.28 -3.17 3.24
CA ILE A 199 28.45 -4.39 3.21
C ILE A 199 28.08 -4.79 4.63
N SER A 200 26.80 -5.10 4.82
CA SER A 200 26.26 -5.75 6.01
C SER A 200 25.65 -7.08 5.57
N SER A 201 26.08 -8.19 6.18
CA SER A 201 25.55 -9.51 5.84
C SER A 201 25.41 -10.39 7.07
N ARG A 202 24.24 -11.02 7.18
CA ARG A 202 23.89 -11.98 8.25
C ARG A 202 24.05 -13.44 7.80
N GLN A 203 24.79 -13.68 6.72
CA GLN A 203 25.04 -15.02 6.21
C GLN A 203 25.72 -15.87 7.28
N GLY A 204 25.14 -17.04 7.59
CA GLY A 204 25.67 -17.94 8.62
C GLY A 204 25.42 -17.51 10.08
N VAL A 205 24.71 -16.40 10.32
CA VAL A 205 24.45 -15.91 11.68
C VAL A 205 23.07 -16.39 12.15
N GLU A 206 23.03 -17.51 12.88
CA GLU A 206 21.78 -18.16 13.31
C GLU A 206 20.89 -17.24 14.16
N ALA A 207 21.48 -16.47 15.08
CA ALA A 207 20.78 -15.51 15.94
C ALA A 207 19.99 -14.44 15.16
N TYR A 208 20.36 -14.20 13.89
CA TYR A 208 19.69 -13.27 12.99
C TYR A 208 18.90 -13.96 11.87
N ASN A 209 18.69 -15.28 11.94
CA ASN A 209 17.92 -16.08 10.98
C ASN A 209 16.75 -16.83 11.64
N ARG A 210 16.00 -16.13 12.50
CA ARG A 210 14.93 -16.72 13.31
C ARG A 210 13.66 -16.99 12.51
N THR A 211 12.83 -17.92 12.98
CA THR A 211 11.51 -18.20 12.39
C THR A 211 10.43 -17.21 12.85
N THR A 212 10.67 -16.52 13.97
CA THR A 212 9.76 -15.55 14.59
C THR A 212 10.47 -14.22 14.78
N TRP A 213 9.69 -13.13 14.79
CA TRP A 213 10.20 -11.82 15.15
C TRP A 213 10.74 -11.82 16.59
N PRO A 214 11.79 -11.04 16.90
CA PRO A 214 12.65 -10.23 16.02
C PRO A 214 13.63 -11.04 15.15
N ARG A 215 14.21 -10.38 14.13
CA ARG A 215 15.29 -10.89 13.26
C ARG A 215 14.90 -12.11 12.42
N ARG A 216 13.79 -12.00 11.71
CA ARG A 216 13.22 -13.13 10.97
C ARG A 216 14.03 -13.45 9.70
N THR A 217 14.22 -14.73 9.41
CA THR A 217 14.85 -15.21 8.17
C THR A 217 14.03 -14.83 6.93
N LYS A 218 14.70 -14.63 5.79
CA LYS A 218 14.08 -14.33 4.47
C LYS A 218 13.13 -13.13 4.50
N CYS A 219 13.50 -12.06 5.19
CA CYS A 219 12.75 -10.81 5.19
C CYS A 219 13.67 -9.61 5.39
N LYS A 220 13.20 -8.44 4.91
CA LYS A 220 13.93 -7.17 4.98
C LYS A 220 14.25 -6.76 6.42
N GLU A 221 13.30 -6.95 7.33
CA GLU A 221 13.48 -6.70 8.76
C GLU A 221 14.72 -7.40 9.32
N GLY A 222 14.95 -8.67 8.97
CA GLY A 222 16.11 -9.41 9.45
C GLY A 222 17.46 -8.85 8.96
N ASN A 223 17.53 -8.45 7.69
CA ASN A 223 18.73 -7.84 7.11
C ASN A 223 19.03 -6.49 7.76
N LEU A 224 18.01 -5.65 7.90
CA LEU A 224 18.15 -4.33 8.50
C LEU A 224 18.41 -4.43 10.01
N ALA A 225 17.80 -5.36 10.73
CA ALA A 225 18.06 -5.57 12.16
C ALA A 225 19.55 -5.91 12.40
N TYR A 226 20.13 -6.79 11.58
CA TYR A 226 21.56 -7.07 11.64
C TYR A 226 22.41 -5.81 11.40
N PHE A 227 22.06 -5.03 10.37
CA PHE A 227 22.72 -3.76 10.10
C PHE A 227 22.62 -2.77 11.28
N TYR A 228 21.42 -2.61 11.86
CA TYR A 228 21.18 -1.65 12.94
C TYR A 228 21.93 -2.03 14.22
N ASP A 229 21.89 -3.30 14.60
CA ASP A 229 22.52 -3.79 15.82
C ASP A 229 24.04 -3.61 15.80
N HIS A 230 24.71 -3.81 14.64
CA HIS A 230 26.18 -3.77 14.55
C HIS A 230 26.75 -2.40 14.14
N TRP A 231 26.01 -1.64 13.30
CA TRP A 231 26.47 -0.36 12.76
C TRP A 231 25.46 0.76 12.97
N GLY A 232 24.20 0.53 12.59
CA GLY A 232 23.17 1.58 12.54
C GLY A 232 23.08 2.42 13.82
N TYR A 233 22.92 1.77 14.97
CA TYR A 233 22.72 2.46 16.24
C TYR A 233 23.96 3.15 16.80
N ARG A 234 25.16 2.63 16.49
CA ARG A 234 26.44 3.14 16.99
C ARG A 234 26.94 4.29 16.13
N ASP A 235 26.89 4.12 14.81
CA ASP A 235 27.60 4.98 13.86
C ASP A 235 26.76 6.09 13.27
N TYR A 236 25.42 5.97 13.31
CA TYR A 236 24.54 6.89 12.60
C TYR A 236 23.47 7.50 13.51
N ASP A 237 23.15 8.77 13.24
CA ASP A 237 22.05 9.48 13.87
C ASP A 237 20.76 9.30 13.07
N VAL A 238 20.89 9.19 11.74
CA VAL A 238 19.81 8.90 10.80
C VAL A 238 20.24 7.84 9.81
N VAL A 239 19.33 6.90 9.55
CA VAL A 239 19.46 5.91 8.47
C VAL A 239 18.27 6.08 7.53
N VAL A 240 18.55 6.20 6.25
CA VAL A 240 17.57 6.14 5.17
C VAL A 240 17.63 4.75 4.56
N GLN A 241 16.49 4.12 4.38
CA GLN A 241 16.42 2.82 3.73
C GLN A 241 15.73 2.94 2.36
N LEU A 242 15.98 1.96 1.49
CA LEU A 242 15.39 1.79 0.16
C LEU A 242 15.30 0.31 -0.21
N ASP A 243 14.41 0.00 -1.15
CA ASP A 243 14.36 -1.32 -1.78
C ASP A 243 15.36 -1.39 -2.95
N CYS A 244 15.92 -2.58 -3.24
CA CYS A 244 16.94 -2.72 -4.28
C CYS A 244 16.45 -2.40 -5.69
N ASP A 245 15.15 -2.42 -5.91
CA ASP A 245 14.50 -2.10 -7.18
C ASP A 245 14.06 -0.63 -7.28
N HIS A 246 14.43 0.22 -6.32
CA HIS A 246 14.04 1.63 -6.32
C HIS A 246 15.24 2.57 -6.35
N GLN A 247 15.38 3.28 -7.47
CA GLN A 247 16.45 4.24 -7.69
C GLN A 247 16.03 5.62 -7.16
N PRO A 248 16.72 6.16 -6.15
CA PRO A 248 16.42 7.50 -5.64
C PRO A 248 16.83 8.57 -6.64
N HIS A 249 16.01 9.61 -6.80
CA HIS A 249 16.42 10.83 -7.50
C HIS A 249 17.64 11.46 -6.80
N SER A 250 18.45 12.24 -7.51
CA SER A 250 19.70 12.82 -6.96
C SER A 250 19.51 13.68 -5.70
N ARG A 251 18.32 14.25 -5.50
CA ARG A 251 17.99 15.07 -4.32
C ARG A 251 17.17 14.33 -3.25
N TYR A 252 16.97 13.03 -3.37
CA TYR A 252 16.15 12.25 -2.44
C TYR A 252 16.63 12.42 -0.99
N LEU A 253 17.93 12.31 -0.76
CA LEU A 253 18.52 12.39 0.57
C LEU A 253 18.32 13.77 1.23
N VAL A 254 18.37 14.86 0.45
CA VAL A 254 18.09 16.22 0.94
C VAL A 254 16.68 16.31 1.51
N GLU A 255 15.69 15.79 0.79
CA GLU A 255 14.28 15.89 1.17
C GLU A 255 13.93 14.97 2.34
N VAL A 256 14.54 13.78 2.44
CA VAL A 256 14.33 12.85 3.56
C VAL A 256 15.05 13.32 4.84
N VAL A 257 16.23 13.95 4.74
CA VAL A 257 17.03 14.31 5.92
C VAL A 257 16.61 15.63 6.54
N ARG A 258 16.17 16.60 5.75
CA ARG A 258 15.76 17.94 6.22
C ARG A 258 14.80 17.94 7.43
N PRO A 259 13.76 17.09 7.50
CA PRO A 259 12.83 17.08 8.63
C PRO A 259 13.48 16.71 9.97
N PHE A 260 14.61 15.99 9.98
CA PHE A 260 15.31 15.62 11.21
C PHE A 260 16.03 16.80 11.89
N SER A 261 16.02 17.99 11.30
CA SER A 261 16.37 19.23 12.00
C SER A 261 15.46 19.50 13.20
N ASP A 262 14.24 18.97 13.18
CA ASP A 262 13.32 18.98 14.31
C ASP A 262 13.52 17.71 15.18
N PRO A 263 13.87 17.86 16.48
CA PRO A 263 14.13 16.72 17.37
C PRO A 263 12.88 15.88 17.66
N ALA A 264 11.66 16.40 17.43
CA ALA A 264 10.43 15.63 17.60
C ALA A 264 10.21 14.59 16.48
N ILE A 265 10.85 14.78 15.32
CA ILE A 265 10.72 13.88 14.18
C ILE A 265 11.55 12.61 14.41
N GLY A 266 10.86 11.49 14.56
CA GLY A 266 11.46 10.16 14.69
C GLY A 266 11.61 9.42 13.37
N TYR A 267 10.76 9.73 12.38
CA TYR A 267 10.79 9.10 11.06
C TYR A 267 10.25 10.03 9.96
N VAL A 268 10.68 9.78 8.73
CA VAL A 268 10.29 10.52 7.54
C VAL A 268 9.89 9.53 6.46
N ALA A 269 8.61 9.46 6.13
CA ALA A 269 8.11 8.63 5.03
C ALA A 269 8.26 9.38 3.69
N ALA A 270 8.47 8.64 2.61
CA ALA A 270 8.57 9.15 1.25
C ALA A 270 7.58 8.43 0.30
N PRO A 271 7.22 9.04 -0.84
CA PRO A 271 6.48 8.36 -1.90
C PRO A 271 7.21 7.11 -2.41
N SER A 272 6.49 6.01 -2.61
CA SER A 272 6.97 4.83 -3.34
C SER A 272 6.39 4.89 -4.76
N ILE A 273 7.21 5.23 -5.75
CA ILE A 273 6.75 5.42 -7.14
C ILE A 273 7.13 4.19 -7.96
N CYS A 274 6.17 3.28 -8.14
CA CYS A 274 6.36 2.03 -8.86
C CYS A 274 6.05 2.17 -10.36
N ASP A 275 6.82 2.99 -11.09
CA ASP A 275 6.57 3.33 -12.50
C ASP A 275 7.57 2.70 -13.51
N ALA A 276 8.65 2.09 -13.05
CA ALA A 276 9.73 1.61 -13.93
C ALA A 276 9.27 0.55 -14.95
N ASN A 277 8.31 -0.30 -14.58
CA ASN A 277 7.68 -1.30 -15.46
C ASN A 277 6.23 -0.95 -15.84
N ALA A 278 5.77 0.28 -15.63
CA ALA A 278 4.39 0.67 -15.92
C ALA A 278 4.04 0.62 -17.42
N ARG A 279 5.02 0.64 -18.33
CA ARG A 279 4.77 0.48 -19.78
C ARG A 279 4.55 -0.98 -20.19
N SER A 280 5.17 -1.92 -19.48
CA SER A 280 5.14 -3.35 -19.81
C SER A 280 4.08 -4.12 -19.02
N SER A 281 3.62 -3.61 -17.87
CA SER A 281 2.64 -4.26 -17.00
C SER A 281 1.40 -3.38 -16.77
N TRP A 282 0.21 -3.86 -17.17
CA TRP A 282 -1.07 -3.21 -16.91
C TRP A 282 -1.40 -3.21 -15.42
N SER A 283 -1.01 -4.26 -14.69
CA SER A 283 -1.27 -4.37 -13.26
C SER A 283 -0.41 -3.39 -12.47
N ALA A 284 0.86 -3.21 -12.86
CA ALA A 284 1.73 -2.17 -12.30
C ALA A 284 1.17 -0.77 -12.57
N ARG A 285 0.77 -0.49 -13.82
CA ARG A 285 0.21 0.80 -14.21
C ARG A 285 -1.13 1.10 -13.53
N GLY A 286 -2.02 0.11 -13.45
CA GLY A 286 -3.33 0.22 -12.80
C GLY A 286 -3.21 0.50 -11.30
N ARG A 287 -2.29 -0.18 -10.60
CA ARG A 287 -1.96 0.11 -9.20
C ARG A 287 -1.42 1.53 -9.05
N MET A 288 -0.41 1.89 -9.85
CA MET A 288 0.21 3.21 -9.83
C MET A 288 -0.82 4.33 -10.02
N HIS A 289 -1.75 4.20 -10.97
CA HIS A 289 -2.84 5.16 -11.17
C HIS A 289 -3.75 5.27 -9.93
N ARG A 290 -4.11 4.12 -9.33
CA ARG A 290 -4.99 4.06 -8.15
C ARG A 290 -4.35 4.67 -6.91
N GLU A 291 -3.05 4.46 -6.73
CA GLU A 291 -2.30 4.86 -5.53
C GLU A 291 -1.64 6.24 -5.65
N ALA A 292 -1.70 6.89 -6.82
CA ALA A 292 -1.08 8.20 -7.01
C ALA A 292 -1.58 9.30 -6.05
N PRO A 293 -2.89 9.37 -5.70
CA PRO A 293 -3.37 10.27 -4.65
C PRO A 293 -2.94 9.82 -3.25
N PHE A 294 -2.76 8.51 -3.04
CA PHE A 294 -2.32 7.93 -1.78
C PHE A 294 -0.88 8.34 -1.47
N HIS A 295 0.07 8.05 -2.37
CA HIS A 295 1.49 8.41 -2.24
C HIS A 295 1.80 9.91 -2.37
N GLY A 296 0.79 10.75 -2.59
CA GLY A 296 0.95 12.19 -2.74
C GLY A 296 0.17 12.98 -1.68
N PRO A 297 -0.95 13.63 -2.05
CA PRO A 297 -1.68 14.52 -1.17
C PRO A 297 -2.25 13.83 0.07
N PHE A 298 -2.58 12.54 0.00
CA PHE A 298 -3.12 11.83 1.15
C PHE A 298 -2.06 11.65 2.24
N GLN A 299 -0.88 11.09 1.95
CA GLN A 299 0.22 11.02 2.93
C GLN A 299 0.64 12.42 3.41
N LEU A 300 0.68 13.42 2.53
CA LEU A 300 1.03 14.79 2.90
C LEU A 300 0.02 15.38 3.89
N GLY A 301 -1.28 15.18 3.66
CA GLY A 301 -2.36 15.59 4.57
C GLY A 301 -2.29 14.94 5.96
N HIS A 302 -1.56 13.85 6.05
CA HIS A 302 -1.33 13.05 7.24
C HIS A 302 -0.04 13.41 7.99
N ALA A 303 0.82 14.27 7.44
CA ALA A 303 1.91 14.89 8.18
C ALA A 303 1.38 15.80 9.29
N ASN A 304 2.27 16.14 10.24
CA ASN A 304 1.98 16.96 11.42
C ASN A 304 0.85 16.37 12.30
N ARG A 305 1.19 15.53 13.29
CA ARG A 305 0.28 14.92 14.28
C ARG A 305 -0.74 13.90 13.80
N LEU A 306 -0.81 13.61 12.49
CA LEU A 306 -1.64 12.51 12.04
C LEU A 306 -0.86 11.25 11.75
N ALA A 307 0.47 11.24 11.54
CA ALA A 307 1.36 10.07 11.35
C ALA A 307 1.44 9.47 9.92
N PRO A 308 2.05 10.16 8.92
CA PRO A 308 2.19 9.57 7.57
C PRO A 308 2.83 8.17 7.69
N VAL A 309 2.40 7.22 6.87
CA VAL A 309 2.86 5.82 7.01
C VAL A 309 4.07 5.58 6.12
N CYS A 310 5.08 4.91 6.67
CA CYS A 310 6.15 4.31 5.87
C CYS A 310 5.54 3.22 4.98
N ILE A 311 5.96 3.18 3.72
CA ILE A 311 5.47 2.20 2.73
C ILE A 311 6.67 1.65 1.95
N GLY A 312 6.81 0.33 1.94
CA GLY A 312 8.05 -0.33 1.55
C GLY A 312 9.21 0.16 2.41
N SER A 313 10.42 0.12 1.86
CA SER A 313 11.59 0.68 2.54
C SER A 313 11.76 2.19 2.33
N HIS A 314 10.78 2.92 1.78
CA HIS A 314 10.92 4.35 1.42
C HIS A 314 10.78 5.29 2.61
N TYR A 315 11.72 5.23 3.54
CA TYR A 315 11.71 6.10 4.69
C TYR A 315 13.08 6.27 5.34
N GLY A 316 13.24 7.40 6.03
CA GLY A 316 14.34 7.64 6.97
C GLY A 316 13.89 7.48 8.41
N VAL A 317 14.79 7.05 9.28
CA VAL A 317 14.56 6.97 10.72
C VAL A 317 15.68 7.63 11.50
N ARG A 318 15.32 8.26 12.61
CA ARG A 318 16.26 8.63 13.66
C ARG A 318 16.62 7.37 14.42
N THR A 319 17.89 7.00 14.47
CA THR A 319 18.34 5.72 15.06
C THR A 319 17.99 5.63 16.55
N ARG A 320 18.02 6.75 17.28
CA ARG A 320 17.51 6.82 18.66
C ARG A 320 16.01 6.50 18.76
N ALA A 321 15.20 6.98 17.83
CA ALA A 321 13.78 6.68 17.82
C ALA A 321 13.52 5.20 17.53
N LEU A 322 14.29 4.61 16.60
CA LEU A 322 14.16 3.21 16.24
C LEU A 322 14.55 2.29 17.42
N ARG A 323 15.66 2.61 18.10
CA ARG A 323 16.07 1.95 19.35
C ARG A 323 14.99 1.99 20.42
N ASP A 324 14.39 3.16 20.62
CA ASP A 324 13.36 3.39 21.63
C ASP A 324 12.13 2.49 21.44
N ILE A 325 11.81 2.09 20.22
CA ILE A 325 10.71 1.16 19.92
C ILE A 325 11.15 -0.31 19.83
N GLY A 326 12.43 -0.61 20.05
CA GLY A 326 13.00 -1.96 20.01
C GLY A 326 13.42 -2.44 18.63
N GLY A 327 13.61 -1.53 17.67
CA GLY A 327 13.95 -1.87 16.30
C GLY A 327 12.76 -1.83 15.35
N LEU A 328 12.92 -2.48 14.19
CA LEU A 328 11.89 -2.59 13.18
C LEU A 328 10.70 -3.42 13.68
N GLY A 329 9.50 -2.99 13.29
CA GLY A 329 8.27 -3.63 13.71
C GLY A 329 8.14 -5.07 13.20
N PRO A 330 7.34 -5.90 13.90
CA PRO A 330 7.03 -7.26 13.46
C PRO A 330 6.14 -7.28 12.21
N ASP A 331 5.95 -8.49 11.70
CA ASP A 331 5.10 -8.84 10.58
C ASP A 331 5.76 -8.65 9.19
N LEU A 332 5.01 -8.90 8.13
CA LEU A 332 5.43 -8.69 6.73
C LEU A 332 5.18 -7.26 6.26
N ALA A 333 4.27 -6.53 6.93
CA ALA A 333 4.12 -5.08 6.76
C ALA A 333 4.90 -4.35 7.86
N GLU A 334 6.22 -4.60 7.95
CA GLU A 334 7.09 -4.06 8.99
C GLU A 334 7.16 -2.54 8.94
N ASP A 335 7.05 -1.95 7.76
CA ASP A 335 6.99 -0.51 7.50
C ASP A 335 5.81 0.15 8.25
N PHE A 336 4.62 -0.42 8.14
CA PHE A 336 3.41 0.03 8.81
C PHE A 336 3.51 -0.18 10.32
N THR A 337 3.96 -1.35 10.77
CA THR A 337 4.08 -1.63 12.20
C THR A 337 5.16 -0.77 12.86
N THR A 338 6.27 -0.52 12.17
CA THR A 338 7.32 0.43 12.60
C THR A 338 6.74 1.84 12.75
N THR A 339 5.97 2.31 11.75
CA THR A 339 5.26 3.60 11.84
C THR A 339 4.35 3.65 13.06
N PHE A 340 3.54 2.61 13.26
CA PHE A 340 2.59 2.55 14.37
C PHE A 340 3.32 2.57 15.73
N LEU A 341 4.41 1.82 15.87
CA LEU A 341 5.22 1.77 17.08
C LEU A 341 5.89 3.12 17.38
N PHE A 342 6.42 3.83 16.38
CA PHE A 342 6.93 5.20 16.56
C PHE A 342 5.88 6.11 17.20
N ASN A 343 4.66 6.08 16.67
CA ASN A 343 3.56 6.90 17.17
C ASN A 343 3.05 6.42 18.55
N SER A 344 3.12 5.13 18.84
CA SER A 344 2.80 4.58 20.17
C SER A 344 3.82 4.95 21.25
N ALA A 345 5.08 5.22 20.85
CA ALA A 345 6.11 5.78 21.71
C ALA A 345 6.06 7.32 21.79
N GLY A 346 5.29 7.98 20.92
CA GLY A 346 5.07 9.42 20.92
C GLY A 346 5.94 10.22 19.94
N TRP A 347 6.70 9.56 19.06
CA TRP A 347 7.47 10.21 18.01
C TRP A 347 6.59 10.80 16.92
N GLN A 348 6.99 11.95 16.37
CA GLN A 348 6.30 12.56 15.22
C GLN A 348 6.87 12.03 13.90
N GLY A 349 6.01 11.93 12.89
CA GLY A 349 6.37 11.60 11.52
C GLY A 349 6.25 12.78 10.57
N ALA A 350 7.17 12.89 9.62
CA ALA A 350 7.07 13.79 8.48
C ALA A 350 6.87 13.02 7.17
N PHE A 351 6.41 13.72 6.12
CA PHE A 351 6.27 13.17 4.78
C PHE A 351 7.08 14.02 3.80
N ALA A 352 8.15 13.43 3.23
CA ALA A 352 9.01 14.06 2.25
C ALA A 352 8.44 13.83 0.85
N ILE A 353 7.35 14.55 0.51
CA ILE A 353 6.66 14.38 -0.78
C ILE A 353 7.56 14.60 -2.00
N ASP A 354 8.64 15.38 -1.87
CA ASP A 354 9.58 15.68 -2.95
C ASP A 354 10.78 14.71 -2.99
N ALA A 355 10.85 13.73 -2.07
CA ALA A 355 11.79 12.62 -2.10
C ALA A 355 11.28 11.52 -3.06
N GLU A 356 11.54 11.70 -4.36
CA GLU A 356 11.09 10.76 -5.39
C GLU A 356 12.11 9.62 -5.59
N ALA A 357 11.64 8.37 -5.52
CA ALA A 357 12.39 7.18 -5.87
C ALA A 357 11.53 6.30 -6.79
N HIS A 358 12.12 5.85 -7.91
CA HIS A 358 11.43 5.14 -8.97
C HIS A 358 11.79 3.67 -8.97
N GLY A 359 10.79 2.79 -8.90
CA GLY A 359 11.03 1.36 -8.89
C GLY A 359 9.97 0.51 -9.56
N LEU A 360 10.10 -0.81 -9.36
CA LEU A 360 9.28 -1.79 -10.03
C LEU A 360 7.95 -2.03 -9.30
N GLY A 361 6.86 -1.93 -10.06
CA GLY A 361 5.57 -2.50 -9.67
C GLY A 361 5.53 -4.02 -9.88
N PRO A 362 4.37 -4.66 -9.67
CA PRO A 362 4.22 -6.09 -9.94
C PRO A 362 4.49 -6.41 -11.42
N MET A 363 5.38 -7.38 -11.66
CA MET A 363 5.78 -7.79 -13.01
C MET A 363 4.63 -8.44 -13.78
N THR A 364 3.79 -9.19 -13.05
CA THR A 364 2.64 -9.90 -13.62
C THR A 364 1.38 -9.67 -12.79
N PHE A 365 0.23 -10.11 -13.30
CA PHE A 365 -1.00 -10.18 -12.51
C PHE A 365 -0.87 -11.12 -11.28
N ASP A 366 -0.15 -12.24 -11.40
CA ASP A 366 0.09 -13.16 -10.27
C ASP A 366 0.88 -12.50 -9.14
N ASP A 367 1.89 -11.69 -9.48
CA ASP A 367 2.67 -10.93 -8.50
C ASP A 367 1.81 -9.88 -7.81
N MET A 368 0.98 -9.17 -8.58
CA MET A 368 0.03 -8.20 -8.04
C MET A 368 -0.89 -8.86 -7.02
N VAL A 369 -1.52 -9.98 -7.38
CA VAL A 369 -2.42 -10.75 -6.52
C VAL A 369 -1.71 -11.24 -5.25
N THR A 370 -0.50 -11.76 -5.40
CA THR A 370 0.31 -12.23 -4.27
C THR A 370 0.55 -11.10 -3.26
N GLN A 371 0.89 -9.91 -3.74
CA GLN A 371 1.12 -8.73 -2.90
C GLN A 371 -0.17 -8.25 -2.21
N GLU A 372 -1.30 -8.13 -2.93
CA GLU A 372 -2.58 -7.73 -2.33
C GLU A 372 -3.04 -8.71 -1.24
N TYR A 373 -2.89 -10.01 -1.47
CA TYR A 373 -3.19 -11.04 -0.47
C TYR A 373 -2.30 -10.89 0.76
N GLN A 374 -1.00 -10.70 0.57
CA GLN A 374 -0.04 -10.58 1.65
C GLN A 374 -0.29 -9.33 2.51
N TRP A 375 -0.46 -8.16 1.89
CA TRP A 375 -0.71 -6.91 2.59
C TRP A 375 -2.03 -6.92 3.35
N SER A 376 -3.12 -7.35 2.70
CA SER A 376 -4.42 -7.44 3.36
C SER A 376 -4.40 -8.40 4.55
N ARG A 377 -3.79 -9.58 4.40
CA ARG A 377 -3.66 -10.54 5.50
C ARG A 377 -2.86 -9.97 6.67
N SER A 378 -1.72 -9.35 6.38
CA SER A 378 -0.82 -8.77 7.38
C SER A 378 -1.47 -7.67 8.21
N LEU A 379 -2.13 -6.70 7.54
CA LEU A 379 -2.81 -5.61 8.23
C LEU A 379 -4.01 -6.09 9.06
N VAL A 380 -4.72 -7.14 8.62
CA VAL A 380 -5.81 -7.72 9.41
C VAL A 380 -5.26 -8.53 10.60
N ALA A 381 -4.20 -9.31 10.43
CA ALA A 381 -3.63 -10.11 11.53
C ALA A 381 -3.18 -9.22 12.70
N MET A 382 -2.52 -8.08 12.43
CA MET A 382 -2.09 -7.16 13.47
C MET A 382 -3.25 -6.52 14.27
N MET A 383 -4.46 -6.44 13.70
CA MET A 383 -5.65 -5.96 14.41
C MET A 383 -6.03 -6.85 15.60
N PHE A 384 -5.71 -8.14 15.56
CA PHE A 384 -5.94 -9.09 16.66
C PHE A 384 -4.71 -9.21 17.59
N GLY A 385 -3.54 -8.78 17.11
CA GLY A 385 -2.25 -8.89 17.78
C GLY A 385 -1.77 -7.58 18.40
N MET A 386 -0.88 -6.88 17.71
CA MET A 386 -0.18 -5.70 18.22
C MET A 386 -1.14 -4.56 18.59
N ILE A 387 -2.09 -4.25 17.72
CA ILE A 387 -2.81 -2.98 17.74
C ILE A 387 -3.59 -2.77 19.06
N PRO A 388 -4.37 -3.74 19.57
CA PRO A 388 -5.08 -3.58 20.85
C PRO A 388 -4.16 -3.30 22.04
N ARG A 389 -2.94 -3.86 22.03
CA ARG A 389 -1.94 -3.70 23.11
C ARG A 389 -1.36 -2.28 23.18
N HIS A 390 -1.42 -1.54 22.09
CA HIS A 390 -0.87 -0.18 21.98
C HIS A 390 -1.93 0.91 21.81
N MET A 391 -3.19 0.56 21.52
CA MET A 391 -4.23 1.54 21.19
C MET A 391 -4.46 2.57 22.30
N HIS A 392 -4.44 2.13 23.56
CA HIS A 392 -4.59 3.01 24.73
C HIS A 392 -3.46 4.05 24.86
N ARG A 393 -2.31 3.82 24.24
CA ARG A 393 -1.13 4.70 24.27
C ARG A 393 -1.24 5.87 23.27
N LEU A 394 -2.06 5.72 22.24
CA LEU A 394 -2.21 6.75 21.21
C LEU A 394 -3.16 7.87 21.66
N GLN A 395 -2.92 9.09 21.17
CA GLN A 395 -3.90 10.17 21.25
C GLN A 395 -5.16 9.82 20.45
N PHE A 396 -6.33 10.35 20.83
CA PHE A 396 -7.61 10.03 20.18
C PHE A 396 -7.59 10.16 18.65
N ARG A 397 -6.96 11.23 18.12
CA ARG A 397 -6.85 11.45 16.67
C ARG A 397 -6.06 10.34 15.97
N LEU A 398 -4.97 9.87 16.59
CA LEU A 398 -4.17 8.76 16.10
C LEU A 398 -4.91 7.42 16.24
N ARG A 399 -5.64 7.21 17.34
CA ARG A 399 -6.50 6.02 17.52
C ARG A 399 -7.48 5.92 16.36
N LEU A 400 -8.25 6.98 16.11
CA LEU A 400 -9.22 7.04 15.01
C LEU A 400 -8.54 6.81 13.65
N ARG A 401 -7.42 7.49 13.39
CA ARG A 401 -6.67 7.39 12.14
C ARG A 401 -6.17 5.96 11.87
N PHE A 402 -5.52 5.33 12.85
CA PHE A 402 -5.02 3.97 12.70
C PHE A 402 -6.16 2.95 12.61
N THR A 403 -7.26 3.13 13.36
CA THR A 403 -8.46 2.30 13.20
C THR A 403 -9.02 2.40 11.77
N ILE A 404 -9.16 3.61 11.20
CA ILE A 404 -9.67 3.79 9.83
C ILE A 404 -8.77 3.08 8.81
N VAL A 405 -7.45 3.26 8.92
CA VAL A 405 -6.49 2.62 7.99
C VAL A 405 -6.54 1.10 8.10
N LEU A 406 -6.64 0.55 9.31
CA LEU A 406 -6.74 -0.91 9.52
C LEU A 406 -8.08 -1.49 9.04
N MET A 407 -9.17 -0.73 9.16
CA MET A 407 -10.49 -1.13 8.65
C MET A 407 -10.59 -1.12 7.12
N TYR A 408 -9.64 -0.52 6.41
CA TYR A 408 -9.71 -0.37 4.96
C TYR A 408 -9.90 -1.70 4.23
N TYR A 409 -9.07 -2.72 4.50
CA TYR A 409 -9.16 -4.02 3.83
C TYR A 409 -10.42 -4.82 4.23
N PRO A 410 -10.77 -4.96 5.52
CA PRO A 410 -12.04 -5.58 5.93
C PRO A 410 -13.27 -4.93 5.27
N LEU A 411 -13.35 -3.59 5.28
CA LEU A 411 -14.49 -2.89 4.72
C LEU A 411 -14.51 -2.95 3.19
N LEU A 412 -13.34 -2.96 2.53
CA LEU A 412 -13.26 -3.17 1.08
C LEU A 412 -13.79 -4.55 0.70
N ALA A 413 -13.39 -5.60 1.42
CA ALA A 413 -13.85 -6.97 1.19
C ALA A 413 -15.37 -7.10 1.46
N ALA A 414 -15.84 -6.61 2.62
CA ALA A 414 -17.24 -6.68 3.01
C ALA A 414 -18.14 -5.85 2.07
N GLY A 415 -17.71 -4.64 1.71
CA GLY A 415 -18.44 -3.76 0.81
C GLY A 415 -18.53 -4.32 -0.61
N ALA A 416 -17.44 -4.88 -1.16
CA ALA A 416 -17.46 -5.52 -2.48
C ALA A 416 -18.33 -6.78 -2.50
N LEU A 417 -18.26 -7.61 -1.44
CA LEU A 417 -19.14 -8.77 -1.31
C LEU A 417 -20.61 -8.36 -1.22
N ALA A 418 -20.94 -7.35 -0.41
CA ALA A 418 -22.29 -6.81 -0.30
C ALA A 418 -22.78 -6.22 -1.64
N ALA A 419 -21.93 -5.50 -2.37
CA ALA A 419 -22.29 -4.93 -3.67
C ALA A 419 -22.66 -6.00 -4.73
N ILE A 420 -22.15 -7.22 -4.60
CA ILE A 420 -22.47 -8.36 -5.47
C ILE A 420 -23.65 -9.16 -4.92
N ALA A 421 -23.66 -9.43 -3.62
CA ALA A 421 -24.65 -10.31 -2.99
C ALA A 421 -26.02 -9.67 -2.84
N LEU A 422 -26.09 -8.36 -2.52
CA LEU A 422 -27.35 -7.67 -2.26
C LEU A 422 -28.25 -7.63 -3.51
N PRO A 423 -27.78 -7.21 -4.71
CA PRO A 423 -28.61 -7.26 -5.90
C PRO A 423 -29.01 -8.68 -6.31
N ALA A 424 -28.10 -9.65 -6.17
CA ALA A 424 -28.39 -11.05 -6.47
C ALA A 424 -29.50 -11.62 -5.59
N ALA A 425 -29.47 -11.34 -4.29
CA ALA A 425 -30.50 -11.76 -3.35
C ALA A 425 -31.85 -11.12 -3.68
N ALA A 426 -31.88 -9.81 -3.99
CA ALA A 426 -33.11 -9.11 -4.37
C ALA A 426 -33.68 -9.60 -5.72
N ALA A 427 -32.81 -9.92 -6.68
CA ALA A 427 -33.20 -10.51 -7.97
C ALA A 427 -33.85 -11.89 -7.76
N VAL A 428 -33.15 -12.82 -7.09
CA VAL A 428 -33.62 -14.19 -6.87
C VAL A 428 -34.90 -14.25 -6.03
N THR A 429 -35.03 -13.39 -5.02
CA THR A 429 -36.23 -13.35 -4.17
C THR A 429 -37.41 -12.61 -4.80
N GLY A 430 -37.22 -11.92 -5.93
CA GLY A 430 -38.23 -11.06 -6.53
C GLY A 430 -38.58 -9.81 -5.71
N GLN A 431 -37.85 -9.54 -4.61
CA GLN A 431 -38.18 -8.45 -3.70
C GLN A 431 -37.55 -7.13 -4.15
N VAL A 432 -38.39 -6.12 -4.33
CA VAL A 432 -37.92 -4.74 -4.49
C VAL A 432 -37.58 -4.17 -3.12
N TRP A 433 -36.29 -4.00 -2.82
CA TRP A 433 -35.85 -3.53 -1.51
C TRP A 433 -35.94 -2.01 -1.35
N VAL A 434 -35.65 -1.26 -2.41
CA VAL A 434 -35.73 0.20 -2.47
C VAL A 434 -36.37 0.61 -3.78
N SER A 435 -37.39 1.47 -3.71
CA SER A 435 -38.13 1.98 -4.88
C SER A 435 -37.46 3.23 -5.42
N VAL A 436 -36.41 3.02 -6.22
CA VAL A 436 -35.60 4.11 -6.79
C VAL A 436 -35.34 3.84 -8.26
N ASN A 437 -35.54 4.86 -9.10
CA ASN A 437 -35.11 4.82 -10.49
C ASN A 437 -33.57 4.87 -10.57
N TYR A 438 -32.99 3.95 -11.36
CA TYR A 438 -31.54 3.81 -11.47
C TYR A 438 -30.84 5.03 -12.07
N LEU A 439 -31.42 5.68 -13.09
CA LEU A 439 -30.85 6.89 -13.68
C LEU A 439 -30.91 8.08 -12.70
N ALA A 440 -32.00 8.19 -11.95
CA ALA A 440 -32.09 9.16 -10.87
C ALA A 440 -31.01 8.89 -9.81
N PHE A 441 -30.84 7.65 -9.38
CA PHE A 441 -29.77 7.26 -8.45
C PHE A 441 -28.39 7.69 -8.97
N LEU A 442 -28.07 7.39 -10.23
CA LEU A 442 -26.80 7.79 -10.83
C LEU A 442 -26.64 9.32 -10.84
N ALA A 443 -27.65 10.07 -11.25
CA ALA A 443 -27.57 11.54 -11.26
C ALA A 443 -27.26 12.12 -9.87
N HIS A 444 -27.90 11.61 -8.82
CA HIS A 444 -27.66 12.06 -7.44
C HIS A 444 -26.30 11.61 -6.92
N PHE A 445 -25.92 10.36 -7.19
CA PHE A 445 -24.66 9.79 -6.72
C PHE A 445 -23.44 10.42 -7.40
N TRP A 446 -23.47 10.61 -8.72
CA TRP A 446 -22.37 11.14 -9.51
C TRP A 446 -22.08 12.62 -9.25
N GLY A 447 -23.05 13.37 -8.73
CA GLY A 447 -22.83 14.74 -8.28
C GLY A 447 -21.67 14.84 -7.28
N MET A 448 -21.58 13.92 -6.32
CA MET A 448 -20.44 13.83 -5.39
C MET A 448 -19.12 13.54 -6.13
N THR A 449 -19.13 12.61 -7.10
CA THR A 449 -17.94 12.20 -7.85
C THR A 449 -17.34 13.35 -8.66
N ILE A 450 -18.17 14.23 -9.24
CA ILE A 450 -17.69 15.39 -10.01
C ILE A 450 -16.82 16.30 -9.14
N TRP A 451 -17.25 16.63 -7.92
CA TRP A 451 -16.46 17.45 -6.98
C TRP A 451 -15.12 16.81 -6.62
N LEU A 452 -15.08 15.48 -6.46
CA LEU A 452 -13.85 14.75 -6.20
C LEU A 452 -12.90 14.74 -7.42
N ILE A 453 -13.45 14.60 -8.63
CA ILE A 453 -12.66 14.67 -9.87
C ILE A 453 -12.04 16.06 -10.02
N LEU A 454 -12.83 17.13 -9.82
CA LEU A 454 -12.33 18.51 -9.86
C LEU A 454 -11.23 18.75 -8.83
N LEU A 455 -11.39 18.21 -7.62
CA LEU A 455 -10.36 18.26 -6.58
C LEU A 455 -9.09 17.52 -7.01
N LEU A 456 -9.20 16.31 -7.54
CA LEU A 456 -8.04 15.54 -8.02
C LEU A 456 -7.34 16.24 -9.20
N LEU A 457 -8.08 16.88 -10.10
CA LEU A 457 -7.52 17.68 -11.20
C LEU A 457 -6.74 18.89 -10.68
N LEU A 458 -7.24 19.58 -9.64
CA LEU A 458 -6.51 20.66 -8.98
C LEU A 458 -5.21 20.12 -8.35
N LEU A 459 -5.27 19.03 -7.59
CA LEU A 459 -4.10 18.43 -6.94
C LEU A 459 -3.06 17.95 -7.96
N ARG A 460 -3.50 17.38 -9.09
CA ARG A 460 -2.65 17.02 -10.23
C ARG A 460 -1.99 18.26 -10.84
N ARG A 461 -2.75 19.33 -11.09
CA ARG A 461 -2.24 20.61 -11.62
C ARG A 461 -1.20 21.24 -10.70
N ARG A 462 -1.33 21.04 -9.38
CA ARG A 462 -0.35 21.47 -8.36
C ARG A 462 0.81 20.49 -8.17
N GLY A 463 0.89 19.44 -8.97
CA GLY A 463 1.98 18.47 -8.93
C GLY A 463 2.04 17.67 -7.63
N LEU A 464 0.90 17.43 -6.97
CA LEU A 464 0.86 16.74 -5.68
C LEU A 464 0.66 15.23 -5.80
N LEU A 465 0.20 14.71 -6.94
CA LEU A 465 0.11 13.27 -7.18
C LEU A 465 1.50 12.64 -7.30
N ARG A 466 1.63 11.35 -6.99
CA ARG A 466 2.89 10.60 -7.12
C ARG A 466 2.65 9.26 -7.83
N PRO A 467 3.02 9.10 -9.12
CA PRO A 467 3.71 10.07 -9.97
C PRO A 467 2.86 11.30 -10.33
N ARG A 468 3.53 12.43 -10.62
CA ARG A 468 2.87 13.73 -10.91
C ARG A 468 1.96 13.68 -12.14
N SER A 469 2.30 12.84 -13.11
CA SER A 469 1.61 12.71 -14.39
C SER A 469 0.42 11.74 -14.35
N ALA A 470 0.20 11.02 -13.24
CA ALA A 470 -0.82 9.98 -13.14
C ALA A 470 -2.21 10.48 -13.59
N PRO A 471 -2.94 9.72 -14.41
CA PRO A 471 -4.26 10.11 -14.87
C PRO A 471 -5.29 10.03 -13.73
N VAL A 472 -6.22 10.99 -13.71
CA VAL A 472 -7.37 10.97 -12.79
C VAL A 472 -8.41 9.93 -13.23
N TRP A 473 -8.45 9.61 -14.52
CA TRP A 473 -9.38 8.65 -15.12
C TRP A 473 -8.63 7.70 -16.06
N SER A 474 -8.79 6.39 -15.86
CA SER A 474 -8.17 5.34 -16.69
C SER A 474 -8.96 4.04 -16.54
N TRP A 475 -9.09 3.26 -17.61
CA TRP A 475 -9.75 1.95 -17.55
C TRP A 475 -8.93 0.95 -16.73
N GLU A 476 -7.59 1.08 -16.69
CA GLU A 476 -6.72 0.27 -15.85
C GLU A 476 -6.98 0.47 -14.35
N LEU A 477 -7.37 1.69 -13.94
CA LEU A 477 -7.76 1.98 -12.56
C LEU A 477 -8.98 1.15 -12.15
N TRP A 478 -9.99 1.09 -13.02
CA TRP A 478 -11.21 0.31 -12.80
C TRP A 478 -10.94 -1.20 -12.85
N LEU A 479 -10.18 -1.66 -13.85
CA LEU A 479 -9.80 -3.07 -13.96
C LEU A 479 -9.01 -3.52 -12.72
N PHE A 480 -8.04 -2.72 -12.27
CA PHE A 480 -7.28 -3.00 -11.05
C PHE A 480 -8.20 -3.08 -9.82
N ALA A 481 -9.12 -2.12 -9.65
CA ALA A 481 -10.06 -2.10 -8.53
C ALA A 481 -10.99 -3.33 -8.51
N MET A 482 -11.50 -3.76 -9.67
CA MET A 482 -12.36 -4.93 -9.80
C MET A 482 -11.60 -6.25 -9.66
N ALA A 483 -10.37 -6.31 -10.17
CA ALA A 483 -9.56 -7.53 -10.15
C ALA A 483 -8.94 -7.82 -8.77
N ARG A 484 -8.66 -6.79 -7.95
CA ARG A 484 -7.94 -6.97 -6.67
C ARG A 484 -8.80 -7.50 -5.52
N TRP A 485 -10.06 -7.09 -5.42
CA TRP A 485 -10.83 -7.27 -4.18
C TRP A 485 -11.10 -8.73 -3.79
N PRO A 486 -11.25 -9.72 -4.71
CA PRO A 486 -11.46 -11.11 -4.28
C PRO A 486 -10.25 -11.66 -3.54
N PHE A 487 -9.04 -11.23 -3.92
CA PHE A 487 -7.80 -11.66 -3.28
C PHE A 487 -7.54 -10.91 -1.97
N VAL A 488 -7.99 -9.66 -1.88
CA VAL A 488 -8.07 -8.94 -0.59
C VAL A 488 -9.03 -9.67 0.36
N ALA A 489 -10.21 -10.07 -0.09
CA ALA A 489 -11.17 -10.82 0.73
C ALA A 489 -10.58 -12.16 1.20
N TRP A 490 -9.85 -12.85 0.31
CA TRP A 490 -9.11 -14.05 0.67
C TRP A 490 -8.01 -13.78 1.71
N GLY A 491 -7.29 -12.66 1.62
CA GLY A 491 -6.29 -12.26 2.61
C GLY A 491 -6.89 -11.94 3.98
N VAL A 492 -8.01 -11.20 4.01
CA VAL A 492 -8.79 -10.93 5.22
C VAL A 492 -9.25 -12.23 5.88
N LEU A 493 -9.84 -13.15 5.11
CA LEU A 493 -10.26 -14.46 5.61
C LEU A 493 -9.05 -15.28 6.12
N GLY A 494 -7.96 -15.29 5.36
CA GLY A 494 -6.72 -15.95 5.73
C GLY A 494 -6.17 -15.45 7.07
N ALA A 495 -6.25 -14.15 7.35
CA ALA A 495 -5.83 -13.56 8.62
C ALA A 495 -6.74 -13.98 9.79
N VAL A 496 -8.06 -13.99 9.59
CA VAL A 496 -9.01 -14.46 10.61
C VAL A 496 -8.74 -15.92 10.94
N ILE A 497 -8.63 -16.79 9.93
CA ILE A 497 -8.30 -18.21 10.11
C ILE A 497 -6.96 -18.38 10.83
N GLN A 498 -5.94 -17.61 10.42
CA GLN A 498 -4.62 -17.65 11.05
C GLN A 498 -4.69 -17.30 12.54
N GLU A 499 -5.34 -16.21 12.92
CA GLU A 499 -5.40 -15.78 14.32
C GLU A 499 -6.31 -16.68 15.16
N THR A 500 -7.39 -17.22 14.59
CA THR A 500 -8.26 -18.18 15.27
C THR A 500 -7.57 -19.54 15.49
N PHE A 501 -6.89 -20.09 14.48
CA PHE A 501 -6.31 -21.44 14.53
C PHE A 501 -4.78 -21.48 14.75
N ARG A 502 -4.12 -20.33 14.91
CA ARG A 502 -2.67 -20.18 15.15
C ARG A 502 -1.77 -20.89 14.12
N ARG A 503 -2.16 -20.87 12.84
CA ARG A 503 -1.38 -21.51 11.77
C ARG A 503 -0.08 -20.75 11.45
N PRO A 504 1.03 -21.45 11.09
CA PRO A 504 2.28 -20.81 10.72
C PRO A 504 2.17 -20.02 9.41
N ILE A 505 3.01 -19.00 9.28
CA ILE A 505 3.02 -18.07 8.13
C ILE A 505 4.08 -18.53 7.12
N TYR A 506 3.67 -18.73 5.87
CA TYR A 506 4.60 -18.90 4.75
C TYR A 506 4.58 -17.67 3.86
N PHE A 507 5.77 -17.09 3.66
CA PHE A 507 5.98 -15.93 2.81
C PHE A 507 6.39 -16.38 1.40
N LYS A 508 5.83 -15.71 0.39
CA LYS A 508 6.21 -15.90 -1.01
C LYS A 508 6.83 -14.61 -1.52
N VAL A 509 8.15 -14.61 -1.74
CA VAL A 509 8.85 -13.53 -2.44
C VAL A 509 8.36 -13.54 -3.89
N THR A 510 7.93 -12.39 -4.40
CA THR A 510 7.59 -12.24 -5.82
C THR A 510 8.87 -12.02 -6.63
N PRO A 511 9.13 -12.82 -7.68
CA PRO A 511 10.30 -12.63 -8.54
C PRO A 511 10.36 -11.21 -9.12
N LYS A 512 11.57 -10.64 -9.16
CA LYS A 512 11.85 -9.31 -9.72
C LYS A 512 12.36 -9.35 -11.16
N ASP A 513 12.63 -10.55 -11.65
CA ASP A 513 12.95 -10.85 -13.04
C ASP A 513 12.21 -12.13 -13.45
N ARG A 514 11.72 -12.18 -14.68
CA ARG A 514 11.01 -13.31 -15.27
C ARG A 514 11.35 -13.40 -16.76
N SER A 515 11.78 -14.59 -17.19
CA SER A 515 12.08 -14.89 -18.58
C SER A 515 11.13 -15.95 -19.14
N GLY A 516 10.74 -15.79 -20.42
CA GLY A 516 9.98 -16.79 -21.16
C GLY A 516 8.45 -16.67 -21.09
N LEU A 517 7.78 -17.72 -21.59
CA LEU A 517 6.32 -17.82 -21.72
C LEU A 517 5.69 -18.48 -20.49
N GLU A 518 5.47 -17.70 -19.44
CA GLU A 518 4.84 -18.20 -18.22
C GLU A 518 3.32 -18.38 -18.36
N LEU A 519 2.81 -19.47 -17.78
CA LEU A 519 1.39 -19.80 -17.80
C LEU A 519 0.61 -18.96 -16.78
N LEU A 520 -0.51 -18.37 -17.21
CA LEU A 520 -1.47 -17.78 -16.30
C LEU A 520 -2.21 -18.88 -15.53
N SER A 521 -2.08 -18.89 -14.22
CA SER A 521 -2.78 -19.85 -13.38
C SER A 521 -4.30 -19.69 -13.50
N ARG A 522 -4.98 -20.78 -13.88
CA ARG A 522 -6.45 -20.84 -13.95
C ARG A 522 -7.15 -20.45 -12.64
N ARG A 523 -6.48 -20.65 -11.50
CA ARG A 523 -7.01 -20.30 -10.18
C ARG A 523 -7.23 -18.80 -10.01
N LEU A 524 -6.48 -17.97 -10.74
CA LEU A 524 -6.58 -16.51 -10.67
C LEU A 524 -7.80 -15.97 -11.41
N ILE A 525 -8.39 -16.73 -12.34
CA ILE A 525 -9.59 -16.32 -13.09
C ILE A 525 -10.88 -16.85 -12.46
N LEU A 526 -10.80 -17.94 -11.68
CA LEU A 526 -11.94 -18.56 -11.02
C LEU A 526 -12.86 -17.56 -10.29
N PRO A 527 -12.35 -16.62 -9.46
CA PRO A 527 -13.24 -15.70 -8.75
C PRO A 527 -14.13 -14.89 -9.69
N PHE A 528 -13.58 -14.39 -10.80
CA PHE A 528 -14.32 -13.58 -11.77
C PHE A 528 -15.36 -14.40 -12.52
N VAL A 529 -15.01 -15.63 -12.90
CA VAL A 529 -15.94 -16.57 -13.53
C VAL A 529 -17.08 -16.93 -12.58
N PHE A 530 -16.79 -17.21 -11.30
CA PHE A 530 -17.82 -17.50 -10.31
C PHE A 530 -18.76 -16.32 -10.08
N ILE A 531 -18.24 -15.11 -9.96
CA ILE A 531 -19.06 -13.90 -9.80
C ILE A 531 -19.92 -13.69 -11.05
N ALA A 532 -19.33 -13.76 -12.24
CA ALA A 532 -20.03 -13.52 -13.50
C ALA A 532 -21.15 -14.55 -13.73
N THR A 533 -20.87 -15.84 -13.53
CA THR A 533 -21.87 -16.92 -13.65
C THR A 533 -22.93 -16.80 -12.58
N GLY A 534 -22.56 -16.53 -11.33
CA GLY A 534 -23.51 -16.38 -10.21
C GLY A 534 -24.47 -15.21 -10.42
N LEU A 535 -23.97 -14.06 -10.85
CA LEU A 535 -24.81 -12.90 -11.16
C LEU A 535 -25.69 -13.13 -12.39
N SER A 536 -25.16 -13.76 -13.44
CA SER A 536 -25.96 -14.10 -14.62
C SER A 536 -27.07 -15.10 -14.29
N GLY A 537 -26.79 -16.09 -13.44
CA GLY A 537 -27.79 -17.03 -12.93
C GLY A 537 -28.84 -16.35 -12.04
N ALA A 538 -28.42 -15.41 -11.19
CA ALA A 538 -29.34 -14.61 -10.38
C ALA A 538 -30.26 -13.72 -11.24
N ALA A 539 -29.73 -13.17 -12.34
CA ALA A 539 -30.53 -12.42 -13.30
C ALA A 539 -31.61 -13.30 -13.96
N ILE A 540 -31.23 -14.46 -14.51
CA ILE A 540 -32.18 -15.42 -15.10
C ILE A 540 -33.23 -15.84 -14.07
N ALA A 541 -32.80 -16.17 -12.84
CA ALA A 541 -33.72 -16.52 -11.78
C ALA A 541 -34.70 -15.38 -11.47
N GLY A 542 -34.22 -14.14 -11.38
CA GLY A 542 -35.08 -12.98 -11.17
C GLY A 542 -36.08 -12.74 -12.30
N GLU A 543 -35.65 -12.91 -13.56
CA GLU A 543 -36.53 -12.80 -14.75
C GLU A 543 -37.66 -13.82 -14.74
N LEU A 544 -37.41 -15.01 -14.18
CA LEU A 544 -38.38 -16.10 -14.08
C LEU A 544 -39.27 -16.03 -12.83
N LEU A 545 -38.75 -15.48 -11.73
CA LEU A 545 -39.35 -15.64 -10.40
C LEU A 545 -40.02 -14.37 -9.85
N GLY A 546 -39.70 -13.17 -10.33
CA GLY A 546 -40.30 -11.98 -9.74
C GLY A 546 -40.11 -10.65 -10.47
N PRO A 547 -40.79 -9.59 -10.01
CA PRO A 547 -40.87 -8.30 -10.71
C PRO A 547 -39.70 -7.34 -10.38
N SER A 548 -38.57 -7.82 -9.86
CA SER A 548 -37.46 -6.97 -9.38
C SER A 548 -36.52 -6.49 -10.49
N ALA A 549 -37.06 -5.88 -11.55
CA ALA A 549 -36.33 -5.57 -12.78
C ALA A 549 -35.05 -4.73 -12.60
N GLY A 550 -35.06 -3.76 -11.67
CA GLY A 550 -33.85 -2.98 -11.36
C GLY A 550 -32.72 -3.83 -10.78
N TYR A 551 -33.02 -4.85 -9.97
CA TYR A 551 -32.01 -5.74 -9.39
C TYR A 551 -31.52 -6.77 -10.40
N VAL A 552 -32.41 -7.28 -11.25
CA VAL A 552 -32.04 -8.10 -12.43
C VAL A 552 -31.05 -7.34 -13.31
N PHE A 553 -31.32 -6.07 -13.62
CA PHE A 553 -30.41 -5.23 -14.38
C PHE A 553 -29.03 -5.09 -13.72
N LEU A 554 -28.98 -4.87 -12.40
CA LEU A 554 -27.72 -4.79 -11.66
C LEU A 554 -26.94 -6.11 -11.72
N CYS A 555 -27.63 -7.25 -11.69
CA CYS A 555 -27.03 -8.57 -11.87
C CYS A 555 -26.47 -8.75 -13.29
N ILE A 556 -27.20 -8.34 -14.33
CA ILE A 556 -26.70 -8.37 -15.72
C ILE A 556 -25.47 -7.48 -15.86
N LEU A 557 -25.53 -6.25 -15.35
CA LEU A 557 -24.41 -5.30 -15.40
C LEU A 557 -23.17 -5.85 -14.68
N GLY A 558 -23.34 -6.43 -13.50
CA GLY A 558 -22.24 -7.05 -12.76
C GLY A 558 -21.71 -8.31 -13.45
N GLY A 559 -22.59 -9.15 -14.00
CA GLY A 559 -22.24 -10.33 -14.80
C GLY A 559 -21.40 -9.98 -16.03
N LEU A 560 -21.81 -8.94 -16.76
CA LEU A 560 -21.05 -8.36 -17.87
C LEU A 560 -19.71 -7.82 -17.40
N ALA A 561 -19.68 -7.01 -16.34
CA ALA A 561 -18.46 -6.40 -15.85
C ALA A 561 -17.40 -7.44 -15.44
N TYR A 562 -17.78 -8.49 -14.72
CA TYR A 562 -16.83 -9.55 -14.34
C TYR A 562 -16.49 -10.53 -15.47
N SER A 563 -17.35 -10.67 -16.49
CA SER A 563 -16.97 -11.34 -17.75
C SER A 563 -15.91 -10.54 -18.52
N VAL A 564 -16.04 -9.21 -18.53
CA VAL A 564 -15.00 -8.34 -19.11
C VAL A 564 -13.70 -8.45 -18.31
N VAL A 565 -13.75 -8.47 -16.96
CA VAL A 565 -12.55 -8.64 -16.13
C VAL A 565 -11.85 -9.96 -16.42
N SER A 566 -12.59 -11.09 -16.47
CA SER A 566 -12.00 -12.41 -16.70
C SER A 566 -11.28 -12.50 -18.05
N VAL A 567 -11.92 -12.01 -19.12
CA VAL A 567 -11.33 -11.94 -20.46
C VAL A 567 -10.18 -10.95 -20.52
N ALA A 568 -10.33 -9.74 -19.96
CA ALA A 568 -9.32 -8.70 -20.02
C ALA A 568 -8.02 -9.13 -19.33
N VAL A 569 -8.09 -9.72 -18.13
CA VAL A 569 -6.91 -10.23 -17.42
C VAL A 569 -6.17 -11.27 -18.27
N ALA A 570 -6.89 -12.22 -18.87
CA ALA A 570 -6.28 -13.27 -19.68
C ALA A 570 -5.69 -12.74 -20.99
N VAL A 571 -6.39 -11.84 -21.70
CA VAL A 571 -5.89 -11.22 -22.95
C VAL A 571 -4.69 -10.32 -22.68
N LEU A 572 -4.71 -9.54 -21.61
CA LEU A 572 -3.59 -8.69 -21.23
C LEU A 572 -2.37 -9.53 -20.84
N HIS A 573 -2.55 -10.64 -20.13
CA HIS A 573 -1.46 -11.60 -19.85
C HIS A 573 -0.81 -12.10 -21.15
N VAL A 574 -1.60 -12.49 -22.16
CA VAL A 574 -1.04 -12.93 -23.46
C VAL A 574 -0.23 -11.82 -24.13
N ARG A 575 -0.71 -10.57 -24.08
CA ARG A 575 0.00 -9.42 -24.64
C ARG A 575 1.31 -9.14 -23.90
N GLU A 576 1.31 -9.25 -22.58
CA GLU A 576 2.49 -9.04 -21.75
C GLU A 576 3.52 -10.15 -21.93
N ALA A 577 3.09 -11.41 -21.92
CA ALA A 577 3.94 -12.57 -22.16
C ALA A 577 4.57 -12.53 -23.57
N SER A 578 3.79 -12.16 -24.60
CA SER A 578 4.29 -11.98 -25.97
C SER A 578 5.38 -10.90 -26.05
N ARG A 579 5.17 -9.75 -25.41
CA ARG A 579 6.16 -8.66 -25.38
C ARG A 579 7.41 -9.04 -24.60
N ALA A 580 7.25 -9.64 -23.42
CA ALA A 580 8.36 -10.06 -22.57
C ALA A 580 9.24 -11.11 -23.24
N ALA A 581 8.64 -12.07 -23.95
CA ALA A 581 9.37 -13.12 -24.65
C ALA A 581 9.83 -12.75 -26.07
N GLY A 582 9.44 -11.58 -26.61
CA GLY A 582 9.72 -11.20 -28.00
C GLY A 582 9.08 -12.15 -29.03
N THR A 583 7.97 -12.80 -28.69
CA THR A 583 7.32 -13.81 -29.55
C THR A 583 5.98 -13.30 -30.11
N PRO A 584 5.50 -13.83 -31.26
CA PRO A 584 4.19 -13.50 -31.78
C PRO A 584 3.04 -13.84 -30.81
N LEU A 585 1.96 -13.06 -30.80
CA LEU A 585 0.78 -13.27 -29.93
C LEU A 585 0.20 -14.68 -30.02
N ARG A 586 0.23 -15.31 -31.20
CA ARG A 586 -0.23 -16.69 -31.41
C ARG A 586 0.51 -17.70 -30.54
N SER A 587 1.82 -17.50 -30.33
CA SER A 587 2.65 -18.38 -29.50
C SER A 587 2.36 -18.13 -28.02
N ALA A 588 2.18 -16.87 -27.64
CA ALA A 588 1.82 -16.51 -26.27
C ALA A 588 0.38 -16.91 -25.90
N PHE A 589 -0.53 -17.13 -26.86
CA PHE A 589 -1.91 -17.54 -26.58
C PHE A 589 -2.01 -18.82 -25.73
N ALA A 590 -1.08 -19.76 -25.94
CA ALA A 590 -1.01 -21.00 -25.16
C ALA A 590 -0.85 -20.74 -23.65
N THR A 591 -0.28 -19.59 -23.25
CA THR A 591 -0.09 -19.21 -21.85
C THR A 591 -1.37 -18.93 -21.09
N ALA A 592 -2.45 -18.55 -21.79
CA ALA A 592 -3.73 -18.20 -21.18
C ALA A 592 -4.92 -18.94 -21.81
N SER A 593 -4.70 -19.96 -22.65
CA SER A 593 -5.77 -20.69 -23.35
C SER A 593 -6.82 -21.28 -22.40
N ARG A 594 -6.38 -21.91 -21.30
CA ARG A 594 -7.28 -22.44 -20.25
C ARG A 594 -8.05 -21.32 -19.52
N PRO A 595 -7.41 -20.27 -18.98
CA PRO A 595 -8.08 -19.06 -18.49
C PRO A 595 -9.12 -18.47 -19.44
N LEU A 596 -8.80 -18.36 -20.73
CA LEU A 596 -9.71 -17.82 -21.75
C LEU A 596 -10.92 -18.73 -21.98
N PHE A 597 -10.70 -20.05 -22.07
CA PHE A 597 -11.80 -21.01 -22.17
C PHE A 597 -12.75 -20.94 -20.97
N MET A 598 -12.20 -20.82 -19.75
CA MET A 598 -13.01 -20.64 -18.54
C MET A 598 -13.78 -19.32 -18.55
N SER A 599 -13.22 -18.27 -19.15
CA SER A 599 -13.88 -16.97 -19.28
C SER A 599 -15.05 -16.99 -20.26
N ALA A 600 -15.18 -18.04 -21.08
CA ALA A 600 -16.35 -18.24 -21.95
C ALA A 600 -17.57 -18.81 -21.22
N VAL A 601 -17.36 -19.53 -20.09
CA VAL A 601 -18.44 -20.15 -19.30
C VAL A 601 -19.56 -19.17 -18.90
N PRO A 602 -19.28 -17.97 -18.36
CA PRO A 602 -20.35 -17.04 -17.97
C PRO A 602 -21.07 -16.39 -19.17
N LEU A 603 -20.51 -16.46 -20.39
CA LEU A 603 -21.07 -15.73 -21.54
C LEU A 603 -22.42 -16.28 -21.98
N LEU A 604 -22.63 -17.59 -21.88
CA LEU A 604 -23.92 -18.20 -22.25
C LEU A 604 -25.07 -17.78 -21.32
N PRO A 605 -24.99 -17.97 -19.98
CA PRO A 605 -26.05 -17.50 -19.10
C PRO A 605 -26.19 -15.97 -19.13
N LEU A 606 -25.10 -15.22 -19.33
CA LEU A 606 -25.18 -13.76 -19.48
C LEU A 606 -25.94 -13.36 -20.74
N ALA A 607 -25.64 -13.97 -21.89
CA ALA A 607 -26.33 -13.69 -23.15
C ALA A 607 -27.82 -14.03 -23.05
N LEU A 608 -28.14 -15.14 -22.37
CA LEU A 608 -29.53 -15.53 -22.12
C LEU A 608 -30.27 -14.47 -21.27
N ALA A 609 -29.69 -14.04 -20.14
CA ALA A 609 -30.26 -12.98 -19.32
C ALA A 609 -30.48 -11.69 -20.12
N ILE A 610 -29.47 -11.24 -20.88
CA ILE A 610 -29.59 -10.04 -21.73
C ILE A 610 -30.72 -10.17 -22.75
N LEU A 611 -30.92 -11.35 -23.33
CA LEU A 611 -31.94 -11.59 -24.35
C LEU A 611 -33.35 -11.60 -23.75
N ILE A 612 -33.53 -12.14 -22.54
CA ILE A 612 -34.82 -12.22 -21.84
C ILE A 612 -35.20 -10.87 -21.20
N TYR A 613 -34.22 -10.05 -20.83
CA TYR A 613 -34.45 -8.82 -20.08
C TYR A 613 -35.46 -7.84 -20.72
N PRO A 614 -35.40 -7.49 -22.04
CA PRO A 614 -36.37 -6.56 -22.64
C PRO A 614 -37.84 -7.00 -22.56
N PRO A 615 -38.23 -8.23 -22.99
CA PRO A 615 -39.62 -8.67 -22.84
C PRO A 615 -40.04 -8.80 -21.37
N TYR A 616 -39.11 -9.22 -20.49
CA TYR A 616 -39.37 -9.27 -19.05
C TYR A 616 -39.69 -7.88 -18.47
N VAL A 617 -38.89 -6.85 -18.79
CA VAL A 617 -39.16 -5.47 -18.36
C VAL A 617 -40.49 -4.97 -18.91
N SER A 618 -40.80 -5.26 -20.18
CA SER A 618 -42.08 -4.90 -20.77
C SER A 618 -43.25 -5.54 -20.02
N ALA A 619 -43.14 -6.82 -19.63
CA ALA A 619 -44.15 -7.48 -18.82
C ALA A 619 -44.28 -6.82 -17.45
N VAL A 620 -43.18 -6.66 -16.71
CA VAL A 620 -43.22 -6.11 -15.34
C VAL A 620 -43.66 -4.65 -15.27
N THR A 621 -43.45 -3.85 -16.32
CA THR A 621 -43.86 -2.44 -16.37
C THR A 621 -45.26 -2.20 -16.92
N THR A 622 -45.88 -3.21 -17.53
CA THR A 622 -47.27 -3.16 -18.02
C THR A 622 -48.27 -3.78 -17.04
N TRP A 623 -47.77 -4.49 -16.02
CA TRP A 623 -48.47 -4.90 -14.81
C TRP A 623 -48.50 -3.76 -13.79
#